data_AF-A0A166W455-F1
#
_entry.id   AF-A0A166W455-F1
#
_cell.length_a   1.000
_cell.length_b   1.000
_cell.length_c   1.000
_cell.angle_alpha   90.00
_cell.angle_beta   90.00
_cell.angle_gamma   90.00
#
_symmetry.space_group_name_H-M   'P 1'
#
loop_
_entity.id
_entity.type
_entity.pdbx_description
1 polymer ?
#
loop_
_entity_poly.entity_id
_entity_poly.type
_entity_poly.pdbx_seq_one_letter_code
_entity_poly.pdbx_strand_id
1 'polypeptide(L)'
;SLDTILDSLGKQLVPPDFHQASSGSSLFGSQHSDEEAEDAIGPSPQPQRSPTLTLRDQRTARREKELRDRKRWKTLRDFVDERGIEDELDAIESDRNDLDIVLGTTDSYPENLMDTVSGIEKSLPGKAALPPINAIINSQAQASTHMANHLESLASHYEQMAGAMRESEAGEAFSQDDLQDMNRDTEELPSIMAELEEGIRSIESSHEQLSSGKTALSQHLELLPDTLRDLDELGEIMAEMLQCQESVEADADEHITTLHQRLVTLEDLHQRFVAFQMSFDKLLVEMARRRQYREAAEKIVEGMMVQLETMAEEERLVRVRFNADQGAHLPVDICLCIENPPTRWEVLPWNGEVMEELPDIDYDLIVEARERVAGVEDVVPGNESL
;
A
#
# COMPACT_ATOMS: atom_id res chain seq x y z
N SER A 1 -12.94 -10.55 4.76
CA SER A 1 -11.81 -9.98 5.52
C SER A 1 -11.13 -11.08 6.31
N LEU A 2 -9.85 -10.94 6.64
CA LEU A 2 -9.14 -11.93 7.46
C LEU A 2 -9.76 -12.01 8.87
N ASP A 3 -10.11 -10.89 9.48
CA ASP A 3 -10.77 -10.86 10.80
C ASP A 3 -12.09 -11.62 10.81
N THR A 4 -12.88 -11.49 9.74
CA THR A 4 -14.18 -12.18 9.65
C THR A 4 -14.04 -13.69 9.57
N ILE A 5 -12.95 -14.21 8.97
CA ILE A 5 -12.69 -15.65 8.92
C ILE A 5 -12.05 -16.15 10.22
N LEU A 6 -11.19 -15.35 10.86
CA LEU A 6 -10.66 -15.69 12.18
C LEU A 6 -11.78 -15.74 13.25
N ASP A 7 -12.75 -14.81 13.17
CA ASP A 7 -13.94 -14.82 14.02
C ASP A 7 -14.88 -16.00 13.74
N SER A 8 -14.97 -16.48 12.50
CA SER A 8 -15.76 -17.68 12.20
C SER A 8 -15.06 -18.94 12.71
N LEU A 9 -13.73 -19.02 12.59
CA LEU A 9 -12.92 -20.11 13.16
C LEU A 9 -13.02 -20.14 14.70
N GLY A 10 -13.05 -18.98 15.35
CA GLY A 10 -13.20 -18.88 16.81
C GLY A 10 -14.58 -19.33 17.33
N LYS A 11 -15.59 -19.43 16.47
CA LYS A 11 -16.93 -19.92 16.83
C LYS A 11 -17.08 -21.43 16.67
N GLN A 12 -16.18 -22.09 15.93
CA GLN A 12 -16.22 -23.54 15.70
C GLN A 12 -15.41 -24.26 16.77
N LEU A 13 -16.10 -25.08 17.57
CA LEU A 13 -15.51 -25.86 18.65
C LEU A 13 -14.97 -27.18 18.14
N VAL A 14 -13.80 -27.59 18.63
CA VAL A 14 -13.15 -28.86 18.31
C VAL A 14 -13.29 -29.81 19.50
N PRO A 15 -13.92 -30.99 19.33
CA PRO A 15 -14.04 -31.95 20.41
C PRO A 15 -12.67 -32.43 20.93
N PRO A 16 -12.51 -32.65 22.24
CA PRO A 16 -11.24 -33.06 22.88
C PRO A 16 -10.63 -34.33 22.26
N ASP A 17 -11.48 -35.28 21.89
CA ASP A 17 -11.11 -36.57 21.31
C ASP A 17 -10.33 -36.44 19.97
N PHE A 18 -10.43 -35.29 19.29
CA PHE A 18 -9.73 -35.04 18.02
C PHE A 18 -8.24 -34.72 18.20
N HIS A 19 -7.84 -34.17 19.35
CA HIS A 19 -6.50 -33.64 19.54
C HIS A 19 -5.75 -34.22 20.75
N GLN A 20 -6.43 -34.93 21.65
CA GLN A 20 -5.78 -35.59 22.79
C GLN A 20 -4.99 -36.87 22.39
N ALA A 21 -5.29 -37.46 21.23
CA ALA A 21 -4.61 -38.68 20.74
C ALA A 21 -3.38 -38.41 19.84
N SER A 22 -3.14 -37.17 19.42
CA SER A 22 -2.07 -36.84 18.46
C SER A 22 -1.02 -35.94 19.08
N SER A 23 0.11 -36.53 19.46
CA SER A 23 1.38 -35.81 19.71
C SER A 23 2.11 -35.43 18.40
N GLY A 24 1.43 -35.49 17.24
CA GLY A 24 2.00 -35.27 15.92
C GLY A 24 1.89 -33.82 15.45
N SER A 25 3.05 -33.25 15.09
CA SER A 25 3.28 -31.99 14.37
C SER A 25 2.04 -31.29 13.79
N SER A 26 1.63 -30.19 14.43
CA SER A 26 0.64 -29.24 13.90
C SER A 26 1.10 -28.68 12.56
N LEU A 27 0.22 -28.70 11.55
CA LEU A 27 0.45 -28.10 10.22
C LEU A 27 0.70 -26.58 10.30
N PHE A 28 0.28 -25.94 11.40
CA PHE A 28 0.32 -24.50 11.63
C PHE A 28 1.28 -24.09 12.76
N GLY A 29 2.21 -24.97 13.16
CA GLY A 29 3.14 -24.69 14.26
C GLY A 29 2.53 -25.00 15.64
N SER A 30 3.37 -25.52 16.54
CA SER A 30 2.95 -25.88 17.91
C SER A 30 3.00 -24.65 18.81
N GLN A 31 1.85 -24.04 19.09
CA GLN A 31 1.74 -23.19 20.27
C GLN A 31 1.59 -24.10 21.49
N HIS A 32 2.72 -24.42 22.13
CA HIS A 32 2.71 -24.97 23.47
C HIS A 32 2.13 -23.92 24.41
N SER A 33 0.87 -24.10 24.81
CA SER A 33 0.32 -23.39 25.96
C SER A 33 1.06 -23.89 27.20
N ASP A 34 1.81 -23.02 27.85
CA ASP A 34 2.32 -23.25 29.20
C ASP A 34 1.11 -23.39 30.14
N GLU A 35 0.73 -24.63 30.44
CA GLU A 35 -0.18 -24.92 31.55
C GLU A 35 0.63 -24.86 32.85
N GLU A 36 0.57 -23.71 33.52
CA GLU A 36 0.93 -23.60 34.93
C GLU A 36 0.05 -24.56 35.74
N ALA A 37 0.69 -25.50 36.41
CA ALA A 37 0.08 -26.46 37.30
C ALA A 37 -0.55 -25.73 38.50
N GLU A 38 -1.88 -25.67 38.57
CA GLU A 38 -2.57 -25.30 39.80
C GLU A 38 -2.85 -26.54 40.67
N ASP A 39 -2.30 -26.43 41.88
CA ASP A 39 -2.21 -27.43 42.92
C ASP A 39 -3.56 -27.99 43.41
N ALA A 40 -3.48 -29.28 43.74
CA ALA A 40 -4.48 -30.00 44.50
C ALA A 40 -4.69 -29.41 45.91
N ILE A 41 -5.94 -29.08 46.24
CA ILE A 41 -6.38 -28.90 47.64
C ILE A 41 -7.54 -29.86 47.92
N GLY A 42 -7.37 -30.63 49.00
CA GLY A 42 -8.14 -31.80 49.40
C GLY A 42 -9.60 -31.59 49.85
N PRO A 43 -10.25 -32.68 50.31
CA PRO A 43 -11.70 -32.84 50.30
C PRO A 43 -12.35 -32.46 51.64
N SER A 44 -13.54 -31.83 51.61
CA SER A 44 -14.49 -31.71 52.75
C SER A 44 -15.83 -31.08 52.29
N PRO A 45 -16.95 -31.19 53.04
CA PRO A 45 -17.82 -32.36 53.15
C PRO A 45 -19.25 -32.08 52.63
N GLN A 46 -19.98 -33.13 52.25
CA GLN A 46 -21.36 -33.07 51.75
C GLN A 46 -22.36 -32.55 52.80
N PRO A 47 -23.35 -31.71 52.43
CA PRO A 47 -24.61 -31.62 53.15
C PRO A 47 -25.67 -32.54 52.54
N GLN A 48 -26.41 -33.13 53.46
CA GLN A 48 -27.43 -34.17 53.33
C GLN A 48 -28.51 -33.92 52.26
N ARG A 49 -28.79 -34.96 51.46
CA ARG A 49 -29.89 -35.00 50.50
C ARG A 49 -31.21 -35.36 51.17
N SER A 50 -32.23 -34.53 50.98
CA SER A 50 -33.64 -34.88 51.21
C SER A 50 -34.22 -35.60 49.97
N PRO A 51 -35.04 -36.65 50.12
CA PRO A 51 -35.39 -37.54 49.01
C PRO A 51 -36.78 -37.22 48.44
N THR A 52 -37.00 -36.06 47.80
CA THR A 52 -38.18 -35.86 46.95
C THR A 52 -38.02 -34.64 46.04
N LEU A 53 -37.54 -34.83 44.80
CA LEU A 53 -37.68 -33.95 43.60
C LEU A 53 -36.64 -34.36 42.53
N THR A 54 -36.77 -35.56 41.98
CA THR A 54 -35.66 -36.25 41.26
C THR A 54 -35.77 -36.32 39.73
N LEU A 55 -36.50 -35.43 39.04
CA LEU A 55 -36.56 -35.53 37.57
C LEU A 55 -36.45 -34.21 36.78
N ARG A 56 -36.68 -33.04 37.40
CA ARG A 56 -36.68 -31.76 36.66
C ARG A 56 -35.36 -30.98 36.77
N ASP A 57 -34.69 -31.08 37.90
CA ASP A 57 -33.46 -30.32 38.22
C ASP A 57 -32.16 -31.00 37.73
N GLN A 58 -32.23 -32.30 37.44
CA GLN A 58 -31.10 -33.03 36.86
C GLN A 58 -30.84 -32.64 35.40
N ARG A 59 -31.88 -32.22 34.65
CA ARG A 59 -31.72 -31.79 33.25
C ARG A 59 -31.07 -30.42 33.15
N THR A 60 -31.40 -29.49 34.03
CA THR A 60 -30.78 -28.15 34.12
C THR A 60 -29.34 -28.27 34.60
N ALA A 61 -29.08 -29.03 35.67
CA ALA A 61 -27.72 -29.24 36.18
C ALA A 61 -26.80 -30.00 35.20
N ARG A 62 -27.34 -30.97 34.44
CA ARG A 62 -26.58 -31.71 33.41
C ARG A 62 -26.26 -30.83 32.20
N ARG A 63 -27.21 -30.03 31.73
CA ARG A 63 -27.02 -29.07 30.64
C ARG A 63 -26.06 -27.95 31.03
N GLU A 64 -26.10 -27.46 32.27
CA GLU A 64 -25.11 -26.51 32.78
C GLU A 64 -23.72 -27.13 32.94
N LYS A 65 -23.62 -28.43 33.21
CA LYS A 65 -22.33 -29.14 33.26
C LYS A 65 -21.76 -29.34 31.85
N GLU A 66 -22.57 -29.81 30.89
CA GLU A 66 -22.21 -29.94 29.48
C GLU A 66 -21.77 -28.59 28.86
N LEU A 67 -22.46 -27.48 29.19
CA LEU A 67 -22.05 -26.13 28.77
C LEU A 67 -20.75 -25.65 29.45
N ARG A 68 -20.49 -26.06 30.70
CA ARG A 68 -19.21 -25.77 31.37
C ARG A 68 -18.06 -26.58 30.79
N ASP A 69 -18.33 -27.80 30.30
CA ASP A 69 -17.36 -28.65 29.63
C ASP A 69 -17.04 -28.11 28.23
N ARG A 70 -18.05 -27.62 27.49
CA ARG A 70 -17.88 -26.98 26.16
C ARG A 70 -17.07 -25.68 26.18
N LYS A 71 -17.08 -24.93 27.28
CA LYS A 71 -16.22 -23.72 27.44
C LYS A 71 -14.73 -24.03 27.51
N ARG A 72 -14.35 -25.28 27.78
CA ARG A 72 -12.96 -25.73 27.83
C ARG A 72 -12.49 -26.33 26.50
N TRP A 73 -13.37 -26.40 25.49
CA TRP A 73 -13.02 -26.96 24.20
C TRP A 73 -12.23 -25.94 23.40
N LYS A 74 -11.16 -26.40 22.76
CA LYS A 74 -10.38 -25.59 21.84
C LYS A 74 -11.24 -25.20 20.64
N THR A 75 -10.99 -24.02 20.10
CA THR A 75 -11.61 -23.54 18.86
C THR A 75 -10.69 -23.81 17.68
N LEU A 76 -11.19 -23.77 16.45
CA LEU A 76 -10.32 -23.89 15.27
C LEU A 76 -9.27 -22.78 15.20
N ARG A 77 -9.57 -21.61 15.78
CA ARG A 77 -8.68 -20.47 15.88
C ARG A 77 -7.44 -20.77 16.72
N ASP A 78 -7.54 -21.64 17.73
CA ASP A 78 -6.40 -22.04 18.58
C ASP A 78 -5.36 -22.90 17.81
N PHE A 79 -5.71 -23.39 16.62
CA PHE A 79 -4.82 -24.12 15.73
C PHE A 79 -4.21 -23.23 14.63
N VAL A 80 -4.44 -21.93 14.68
CA VAL A 80 -3.90 -20.94 13.73
C VAL A 80 -2.74 -20.20 14.37
N ASP A 81 -1.68 -19.93 13.60
CA ASP A 81 -0.58 -19.08 14.04
C ASP A 81 -0.95 -17.59 13.92
N GLU A 82 -1.52 -17.03 14.99
CA GLU A 82 -1.89 -15.61 15.03
C GLU A 82 -0.66 -14.68 15.04
N ARG A 83 0.45 -15.13 15.64
CA ARG A 83 1.67 -14.32 15.71
C ARG A 83 2.25 -14.07 14.33
N GLY A 84 2.29 -15.11 13.48
CA GLY A 84 2.73 -14.95 12.10
C GLY A 84 1.84 -14.02 11.27
N ILE A 85 0.55 -13.91 11.61
CA ILE A 85 -0.37 -12.96 10.94
C ILE A 85 -0.10 -11.53 11.39
N GLU A 86 0.05 -11.31 12.70
CA GLU A 86 0.37 -10.01 13.28
C GLU A 86 1.72 -9.51 12.76
N ASP A 87 2.75 -10.37 12.74
CA ASP A 87 4.08 -10.05 12.21
C ASP A 87 4.02 -9.61 10.73
N GLU A 88 3.20 -10.25 9.90
CA GLU A 88 3.05 -9.88 8.48
C GLU A 88 2.28 -8.56 8.31
N LEU A 89 1.27 -8.31 9.15
CA LEU A 89 0.53 -7.04 9.16
C LEU A 89 1.40 -5.87 9.62
N ASP A 90 2.19 -6.07 10.68
CA ASP A 90 3.16 -5.09 11.18
C ASP A 90 4.21 -4.77 10.11
N ALA A 91 4.64 -5.79 9.36
CA ALA A 91 5.58 -5.60 8.26
C ALA A 91 4.96 -4.82 7.08
N ILE A 92 3.69 -5.04 6.74
CA ILE A 92 2.96 -4.22 5.75
C ILE A 92 2.85 -2.76 6.22
N GLU A 93 2.57 -2.53 7.50
CA GLU A 93 2.50 -1.18 8.05
C GLU A 93 3.88 -0.50 8.05
N SER A 94 4.95 -1.23 8.37
CA SER A 94 6.33 -0.76 8.23
C SER A 94 6.64 -0.36 6.79
N ASP A 95 6.38 -1.24 5.82
CA ASP A 95 6.65 -0.98 4.40
C ASP A 95 5.84 0.21 3.86
N ARG A 96 4.60 0.41 4.35
CA ARG A 96 3.80 1.60 4.03
C ARG A 96 4.43 2.87 4.58
N ASN A 97 4.88 2.85 5.84
CA ASN A 97 5.52 4.01 6.45
C ASN A 97 6.85 4.34 5.75
N ASP A 98 7.61 3.34 5.33
CA ASP A 98 8.83 3.52 4.56
C ASP A 98 8.54 4.16 3.19
N LEU A 99 7.49 3.69 2.49
CA LEU A 99 7.02 4.31 1.25
C LEU A 99 6.60 5.78 1.45
N ASP A 100 5.87 6.10 2.53
CA ASP A 100 5.49 7.48 2.85
C ASP A 100 6.72 8.37 3.11
N ILE A 101 7.76 7.84 3.77
CA ILE A 101 9.02 8.55 3.98
C ILE A 101 9.73 8.82 2.65
N VAL A 102 9.81 7.82 1.77
CA VAL A 102 10.43 7.93 0.43
C VAL A 102 9.71 9.01 -0.39
N LEU A 103 8.38 8.97 -0.45
CA LEU A 103 7.58 9.96 -1.18
C LEU A 103 7.71 11.36 -0.58
N GLY A 104 7.76 11.48 0.75
CA GLY A 104 7.91 12.76 1.44
C GLY A 104 9.24 13.48 1.19
N THR A 105 10.26 12.80 0.64
CA THR A 105 11.57 13.41 0.38
C THR A 105 11.52 14.51 -0.69
N THR A 106 10.61 14.40 -1.66
CA THR A 106 10.53 15.33 -2.80
C THR A 106 9.39 16.35 -2.66
N ASP A 107 8.60 16.31 -1.59
CA ASP A 107 7.44 17.19 -1.37
C ASP A 107 7.80 18.69 -1.41
N SER A 108 8.98 19.06 -0.93
CA SER A 108 9.43 20.46 -0.87
C SER A 108 9.99 21.00 -2.19
N TYR A 109 10.21 20.12 -3.18
CA TYR A 109 10.89 20.47 -4.42
C TYR A 109 10.17 21.54 -5.24
N PRO A 110 8.84 21.47 -5.45
CA PRO A 110 8.12 22.49 -6.21
C PRO A 110 8.17 23.87 -5.56
N GLU A 111 8.07 23.95 -4.23
CA GLU A 111 8.12 25.22 -3.50
C GLU A 111 9.51 25.85 -3.60
N ASN A 112 10.56 25.05 -3.38
CA ASN A 112 11.94 25.52 -3.49
C ASN A 112 12.25 26.03 -4.91
N LEU A 113 11.84 25.31 -5.96
CA LEU A 113 12.02 25.74 -7.35
C LEU A 113 11.25 27.04 -7.66
N MET A 114 10.03 27.17 -7.13
CA MET A 114 9.22 28.37 -7.32
C MET A 114 9.86 29.59 -6.66
N ASP A 115 10.42 29.42 -5.46
CA ASP A 115 11.10 30.47 -4.72
C ASP A 115 12.41 30.91 -5.41
N THR A 116 13.20 29.96 -5.91
CA THR A 116 14.43 30.27 -6.67
C THR A 116 14.12 30.97 -7.99
N VAL A 117 13.14 30.49 -8.75
CA VAL A 117 12.71 31.11 -10.01
C VAL A 117 12.17 32.53 -9.74
N SER A 118 11.34 32.70 -8.72
CA SER A 118 10.84 34.02 -8.32
C SER A 118 11.95 34.96 -7.85
N GLY A 119 13.02 34.43 -7.25
CA GLY A 119 14.22 35.18 -6.91
C GLY A 119 14.95 35.70 -8.15
N ILE A 120 15.19 34.82 -9.13
CA ILE A 120 15.85 35.17 -10.40
C ILE A 120 15.01 36.18 -11.20
N GLU A 121 13.68 36.01 -11.22
CA GLU A 121 12.76 36.97 -11.85
C GLU A 121 12.86 38.38 -11.26
N LYS A 122 13.08 38.51 -9.95
CA LYS A 122 13.27 39.80 -9.28
C LYS A 122 14.65 40.40 -9.53
N SER A 123 15.66 39.56 -9.75
CA SER A 123 17.03 39.99 -10.05
C SER A 123 17.23 40.42 -11.50
N LEU A 124 16.32 40.05 -12.41
CA LEU A 124 16.38 40.42 -13.82
C LEU A 124 16.34 41.94 -14.00
N PRO A 125 17.33 42.54 -14.70
CA PRO A 125 17.33 43.97 -14.95
C PRO A 125 16.13 44.36 -15.81
N GLY A 126 15.49 45.48 -15.45
CA GLY A 126 14.39 46.04 -16.25
C GLY A 126 14.83 46.36 -17.68
N LYS A 127 13.88 46.55 -18.60
CA LYS A 127 14.18 46.91 -19.99
C LYS A 127 14.78 48.33 -20.03
N ALA A 128 16.10 48.46 -20.14
CA ALA A 128 16.75 49.74 -20.36
C ALA A 128 16.28 50.34 -21.70
N ALA A 129 15.68 51.52 -21.65
CA ALA A 129 15.37 52.28 -22.86
C ALA A 129 16.69 52.85 -23.40
N LEU A 130 17.11 52.36 -24.57
CA LEU A 130 18.20 52.96 -25.30
C LEU A 130 17.80 54.40 -25.66
N PRO A 131 18.64 55.41 -25.39
CA PRO A 131 18.41 56.74 -25.94
C PRO A 131 18.40 56.64 -27.48
N PRO A 132 17.70 57.53 -28.19
CA PRO A 132 17.63 57.50 -29.65
C PRO A 132 18.99 57.95 -30.25
N ILE A 133 19.98 57.06 -30.21
CA ILE A 133 21.38 57.33 -30.58
C ILE A 133 21.48 58.00 -31.95
N ASN A 134 20.74 57.49 -32.94
CA ASN A 134 20.76 58.06 -34.29
C ASN A 134 20.20 59.50 -34.34
N ALA A 135 19.16 59.79 -33.55
CA ALA A 135 18.60 61.15 -33.49
C ALA A 135 19.59 62.12 -32.83
N ILE A 136 20.26 61.67 -31.75
CA ILE A 136 21.26 62.46 -31.02
C ILE A 136 22.50 62.72 -31.89
N ILE A 137 23.00 61.71 -32.62
CA ILE A 137 24.15 61.87 -33.53
C ILE A 137 23.79 62.82 -34.67
N ASN A 138 22.58 62.70 -35.23
CA ASN A 138 22.13 63.59 -36.29
C ASN A 138 21.98 65.04 -35.79
N SER A 139 21.41 65.26 -34.60
CA SER A 139 21.31 66.60 -34.02
C SER A 139 22.68 67.20 -33.69
N GLN A 140 23.61 66.38 -33.17
CA GLN A 140 24.99 66.79 -32.92
C GLN A 140 25.72 67.15 -34.22
N ALA A 141 25.55 66.36 -35.28
CA ALA A 141 26.14 66.64 -36.58
C ALA A 141 25.61 67.95 -37.17
N GLN A 142 24.30 68.19 -37.08
CA GLN A 142 23.69 69.45 -37.51
C GLN A 142 24.22 70.64 -36.72
N ALA A 143 24.27 70.55 -35.39
CA ALA A 143 24.84 71.59 -34.53
C ALA A 143 26.32 71.85 -34.88
N SER A 144 27.12 70.81 -35.06
CA SER A 144 28.54 70.94 -35.43
C SER A 144 28.74 71.59 -36.80
N THR A 145 27.93 71.23 -37.81
CA THR A 145 28.00 71.86 -39.14
C THR A 145 27.58 73.33 -39.07
N HIS A 146 26.52 73.64 -38.32
CA HIS A 146 26.06 75.01 -38.12
C HIS A 146 27.13 75.88 -37.45
N MET A 147 27.74 75.37 -36.37
CA MET A 147 28.83 76.06 -35.67
C MET A 147 30.07 76.24 -36.57
N ALA A 148 30.40 75.27 -37.42
CA ALA A 148 31.50 75.39 -38.37
C ALA A 148 31.27 76.51 -39.40
N ASN A 149 30.05 76.61 -39.95
CA ASN A 149 29.68 77.69 -40.86
C ASN A 149 29.78 79.07 -40.18
N HIS A 150 29.36 79.17 -38.92
CA HIS A 150 29.47 80.40 -38.13
C HIS A 150 30.93 80.81 -37.87
N LEU A 151 31.81 79.85 -37.58
CA LEU A 151 33.24 80.12 -37.43
C LEU A 151 33.91 80.51 -38.75
N GLU A 152 33.51 79.91 -39.87
CA GLU A 152 33.99 80.27 -41.21
C GLU A 152 33.54 81.69 -41.60
N SER A 153 32.28 82.04 -41.32
CA SER A 153 31.74 83.39 -41.53
C SER A 153 32.48 84.43 -40.66
N LEU A 154 32.70 84.13 -39.37
CA LEU A 154 33.44 85.00 -38.46
C LEU A 154 34.91 85.19 -38.90
N ALA A 155 35.56 84.11 -39.37
CA ALA A 155 36.93 84.17 -39.87
C ALA A 155 37.03 84.98 -41.17
N SER A 156 36.06 84.83 -42.08
CA SER A 156 35.98 85.63 -43.30
C SER A 156 35.76 87.11 -42.98
N HIS A 157 34.84 87.43 -42.07
CA HIS A 157 34.64 88.81 -41.62
C HIS A 157 35.88 89.39 -40.94
N TYR A 158 36.59 88.62 -40.10
CA TYR A 158 37.86 89.07 -39.53
C TYR A 158 38.92 89.36 -40.60
N GLU A 159 39.03 88.51 -41.62
CA GLU A 159 39.95 88.72 -42.75
C GLU A 159 39.56 89.98 -43.56
N GLN A 160 38.27 90.21 -43.78
CA GLN A 160 37.76 91.42 -44.42
C GLN A 160 38.06 92.67 -43.58
N MET A 161 37.82 92.66 -42.26
CA MET A 161 38.17 93.76 -41.36
C MET A 161 39.69 94.02 -41.32
N ALA A 162 40.50 92.97 -41.32
CA ALA A 162 41.96 93.08 -41.34
C ALA A 162 42.50 93.55 -42.70
N GLY A 163 41.82 93.20 -43.80
CA GLY A 163 42.06 93.75 -45.14
C GLY A 163 41.73 95.24 -45.18
N ALA A 164 40.51 95.59 -44.78
CA ALA A 164 40.01 96.96 -44.70
C ALA A 164 40.91 97.86 -43.83
N MET A 165 41.41 97.37 -42.69
CA MET A 165 42.36 98.11 -41.86
C MET A 165 43.66 98.44 -42.61
N ARG A 166 44.24 97.45 -43.32
CA ARG A 166 45.45 97.63 -44.12
C ARG A 166 45.25 98.61 -45.29
N GLU A 167 44.09 98.55 -45.95
CA GLU A 167 43.72 99.45 -47.05
C GLU A 167 43.52 100.90 -46.55
N SER A 168 42.96 101.06 -45.34
CA SER A 168 42.85 102.38 -44.70
C SER A 168 44.22 102.97 -44.33
N GLU A 169 45.15 102.13 -43.85
CA GLU A 169 46.53 102.54 -43.53
C GLU A 169 47.32 102.91 -44.79
N ALA A 170 46.97 102.33 -45.94
CA ALA A 170 47.52 102.64 -47.25
C ALA A 170 46.90 103.91 -47.89
N GLY A 171 45.88 104.52 -47.26
CA GLY A 171 45.26 105.77 -47.70
C GLY A 171 44.16 105.61 -48.76
N GLU A 172 43.65 104.40 -48.97
CA GLU A 172 42.48 104.17 -49.83
C GLU A 172 41.18 104.53 -49.10
N ALA A 173 40.26 105.19 -49.81
CA ALA A 173 38.96 105.54 -49.27
C ALA A 173 38.03 104.33 -49.41
N PHE A 174 37.46 103.88 -48.28
CA PHE A 174 36.45 102.82 -48.26
C PHE A 174 35.28 103.18 -49.18
N SER A 175 34.78 102.18 -49.93
CA SER A 175 33.50 102.37 -50.60
C SER A 175 32.38 102.42 -49.56
N GLN A 176 31.30 103.10 -49.90
CA GLN A 176 30.12 103.16 -49.02
C GLN A 176 29.52 101.77 -48.80
N ASP A 177 29.69 100.87 -49.76
CA ASP A 177 29.20 99.50 -49.70
C ASP A 177 30.03 98.66 -48.71
N ASP A 178 31.36 98.80 -48.69
CA ASP A 178 32.25 98.09 -47.73
C ASP A 178 31.95 98.47 -46.27
N LEU A 179 31.70 99.77 -46.02
CA LEU A 179 31.31 100.26 -44.70
C LEU A 179 29.91 99.79 -44.28
N GLN A 180 28.99 99.61 -45.23
CA GLN A 180 27.66 99.07 -44.94
C GLN A 180 27.71 97.58 -44.63
N ASP A 181 28.49 96.80 -45.38
CA ASP A 181 28.66 95.37 -45.16
C ASP A 181 29.36 95.08 -43.82
N MET A 182 30.44 95.81 -43.49
CA MET A 182 31.09 95.71 -42.16
C MET A 182 30.16 96.06 -41.00
N ASN A 183 29.34 97.10 -41.16
CA ASN A 183 28.42 97.52 -40.10
C ASN A 183 27.27 96.51 -39.93
N ARG A 184 26.82 95.89 -41.03
CA ARG A 184 25.84 94.79 -41.01
C ARG A 184 26.41 93.56 -40.30
N ASP A 185 27.62 93.14 -40.65
CA ASP A 185 28.27 91.98 -40.03
C ASP A 185 28.56 92.21 -38.53
N THR A 186 28.88 93.45 -38.16
CA THR A 186 29.03 93.85 -36.74
C THR A 186 27.70 93.80 -35.97
N GLU A 187 26.58 94.13 -36.62
CA GLU A 187 25.22 94.02 -36.05
C GLU A 187 24.73 92.57 -35.95
N GLU A 188 25.18 91.67 -36.83
CA GLU A 188 24.82 90.24 -36.85
C GLU A 188 25.65 89.38 -35.86
N LEU A 189 26.84 89.85 -35.47
CA LEU A 189 27.77 89.17 -34.56
C LEU A 189 27.16 88.67 -33.23
N PRO A 190 26.30 89.46 -32.53
CA PRO A 190 25.62 89.00 -31.32
C PRO A 190 24.67 87.82 -31.58
N SER A 191 24.01 87.77 -32.74
CA SER A 191 23.12 86.66 -33.13
C SER A 191 23.93 85.38 -33.39
N ILE A 192 25.02 85.51 -34.15
CA ILE A 192 25.93 84.39 -34.45
C ILE A 192 26.51 83.80 -33.15
N MET A 193 26.89 84.66 -32.20
CA MET A 193 27.41 84.21 -30.90
C MET A 193 26.34 83.50 -30.06
N ALA A 194 25.10 84.00 -30.05
CA ALA A 194 23.98 83.34 -29.37
C ALA A 194 23.67 81.95 -29.97
N GLU A 195 23.75 81.81 -31.31
CA GLU A 195 23.56 80.54 -32.01
C GLU A 195 24.72 79.55 -31.78
N LEU A 196 25.97 80.04 -31.66
CA LEU A 196 27.13 79.24 -31.25
C LEU A 196 26.95 78.72 -29.81
N GLU A 197 26.50 79.57 -28.89
CA GLU A 197 26.19 79.17 -27.50
C GLU A 197 25.02 78.18 -27.42
N GLU A 198 24.01 78.29 -28.28
CA GLU A 198 22.95 77.28 -28.44
C GLU A 198 23.49 75.96 -28.99
N GLY A 199 24.38 76.02 -29.99
CA GLY A 199 25.07 74.85 -30.54
C GLY A 199 25.88 74.10 -29.48
N ILE A 200 26.66 74.82 -28.66
CA ILE A 200 27.41 74.24 -27.53
C ILE A 200 26.45 73.56 -26.54
N ARG A 201 25.39 74.25 -26.10
CA ARG A 201 24.39 73.69 -25.17
C ARG A 201 23.70 72.43 -25.73
N SER A 202 23.40 72.41 -27.03
CA SER A 202 22.81 71.25 -27.71
C SER A 202 23.74 70.04 -27.70
N ILE A 203 25.04 70.25 -27.97
CA ILE A 203 26.07 69.20 -27.93
C ILE A 203 26.29 68.70 -26.50
N GLU A 204 26.34 69.59 -25.51
CA GLU A 204 26.46 69.22 -24.09
C GLU A 204 25.27 68.38 -23.61
N SER A 205 24.04 68.77 -23.96
CA SER A 205 22.84 67.99 -23.64
C SER A 205 22.85 66.61 -24.33
N SER A 206 23.27 66.56 -25.59
CA SER A 206 23.45 65.31 -26.34
C SER A 206 24.48 64.38 -25.67
N HIS A 207 25.58 64.95 -25.19
CA HIS A 207 26.62 64.22 -24.46
C HIS A 207 26.10 63.66 -23.13
N GLU A 208 25.35 64.45 -22.36
CA GLU A 208 24.76 64.04 -21.09
C GLU A 208 23.74 62.90 -21.26
N GLN A 209 22.90 62.97 -22.30
CA GLN A 209 21.96 61.89 -22.65
C GLN A 209 22.66 60.59 -23.03
N LEU A 210 23.75 60.66 -23.81
CA LEU A 210 24.52 59.47 -24.18
C LEU A 210 25.31 58.92 -22.99
N SER A 211 25.85 59.78 -22.13
CA SER A 211 26.61 59.39 -20.94
C SER A 211 25.73 58.71 -19.89
N SER A 212 24.55 59.27 -19.62
CA SER A 212 23.54 58.68 -18.73
C SER A 212 23.01 57.35 -19.28
N GLY A 213 22.71 57.27 -20.59
CA GLY A 213 22.36 56.01 -21.24
C GLY A 213 23.48 54.96 -21.14
N LYS A 214 24.73 55.35 -21.38
CA LYS A 214 25.90 54.47 -21.26
C LYS A 214 26.04 53.92 -19.84
N THR A 215 25.94 54.76 -18.82
CA THR A 215 26.06 54.33 -17.42
C THR A 215 24.93 53.39 -17.02
N ALA A 216 23.69 53.67 -17.43
CA ALA A 216 22.56 52.77 -17.20
C ALA A 216 22.77 51.39 -17.88
N LEU A 217 23.21 51.37 -19.14
CA LEU A 217 23.50 50.10 -19.83
C LEU A 217 24.69 49.36 -19.23
N SER A 218 25.73 50.06 -18.79
CA SER A 218 26.88 49.44 -18.11
C SER A 218 26.46 48.75 -16.81
N GLN A 219 25.61 49.40 -16.00
CA GLN A 219 25.06 48.77 -14.78
C GLN A 219 24.23 47.52 -15.09
N HIS A 220 23.44 47.54 -16.16
CA HIS A 220 22.68 46.36 -16.58
C HIS A 220 23.60 45.22 -17.03
N LEU A 221 24.68 45.56 -17.75
CA LEU A 221 25.66 44.59 -18.23
C LEU A 221 26.51 44.01 -17.08
N GLU A 222 26.68 44.75 -15.98
CA GLU A 222 27.32 44.25 -14.74
C GLU A 222 26.42 43.27 -13.97
N LEU A 223 25.10 43.44 -14.00
CA LEU A 223 24.14 42.56 -13.32
C LEU A 223 23.81 41.27 -14.10
N LEU A 224 23.90 41.32 -15.43
CA LEU A 224 23.54 40.17 -16.28
C LEU A 224 24.38 38.90 -16.01
N PRO A 225 25.71 38.97 -15.80
CA PRO A 225 26.52 37.80 -15.43
C PRO A 225 26.05 37.12 -14.15
N ASP A 226 25.64 37.90 -13.14
CA ASP A 226 25.14 37.35 -11.88
C ASP A 226 23.82 36.59 -12.12
N THR A 227 22.90 37.16 -12.89
CA THR A 227 21.65 36.46 -13.25
C THR A 227 21.87 35.20 -14.08
N LEU A 228 22.89 35.18 -14.96
CA LEU A 228 23.27 33.99 -15.71
C LEU A 228 23.86 32.92 -14.80
N ARG A 229 24.70 33.32 -13.83
CA ARG A 229 25.24 32.40 -12.82
C ARG A 229 24.13 31.80 -11.95
N ASP A 230 23.14 32.59 -11.56
CA ASP A 230 22.00 32.12 -10.78
C ASP A 230 21.12 31.15 -11.61
N LEU A 231 21.01 31.34 -12.93
CA LEU A 231 20.35 30.39 -13.84
C LEU A 231 21.14 29.09 -14.01
N ASP A 232 22.47 29.16 -14.09
CA ASP A 232 23.33 27.98 -14.14
C ASP A 232 23.22 27.17 -12.84
N GLU A 233 23.26 27.85 -11.68
CA GLU A 233 23.08 27.25 -10.34
C GLU A 233 21.69 26.59 -10.20
N LEU A 234 20.63 27.25 -10.69
CA LEU A 234 19.30 26.64 -10.78
C LEU A 234 19.31 25.37 -11.65
N GLY A 235 20.04 25.39 -12.77
CA GLY A 235 20.18 24.23 -13.64
C GLY A 235 20.84 23.04 -12.95
N GLU A 236 21.89 23.28 -12.16
CA GLU A 236 22.55 22.25 -11.35
C GLU A 236 21.61 21.69 -10.27
N ILE A 237 20.92 22.57 -9.53
CA ILE A 237 19.93 22.19 -8.51
C ILE A 237 18.81 21.34 -9.14
N MET A 238 18.26 21.76 -10.27
CA MET A 238 17.23 21.00 -10.98
C MET A 238 17.71 19.63 -11.44
N ALA A 239 18.97 19.52 -11.86
CA ALA A 239 19.55 18.24 -12.26
C ALA A 239 19.70 17.29 -11.06
N GLU A 240 20.16 17.79 -9.91
CA GLU A 240 20.24 17.01 -8.66
C GLU A 240 18.85 16.59 -8.17
N MET A 241 17.87 17.50 -8.20
CA MET A 241 16.49 17.22 -7.83
C MET A 241 15.85 16.18 -8.75
N LEU A 242 16.12 16.25 -10.06
CA LEU A 242 15.65 15.26 -11.03
C LEU A 242 16.27 13.89 -10.75
N GLN A 243 17.58 13.82 -10.52
CA GLN A 243 18.26 12.57 -10.18
C GLN A 243 17.72 11.97 -8.86
N CYS A 244 17.45 12.81 -7.87
CA CYS A 244 16.83 12.36 -6.63
C CYS A 244 15.41 11.86 -6.87
N GLN A 245 14.61 12.56 -7.68
CA GLN A 245 13.26 12.13 -8.05
C GLN A 245 13.25 10.78 -8.79
N GLU A 246 14.21 10.54 -9.70
CA GLU A 246 14.37 9.25 -10.38
C GLU A 246 14.72 8.12 -9.38
N SER A 247 15.57 8.41 -8.39
CA SER A 247 15.89 7.45 -7.32
C SER A 247 14.66 7.16 -6.45
N VAL A 248 13.92 8.19 -6.05
CA VAL A 248 12.71 8.08 -5.25
C VAL A 248 11.61 7.31 -5.98
N GLU A 249 11.47 7.51 -7.29
CA GLU A 249 10.55 6.73 -8.12
C GLU A 249 10.96 5.25 -8.16
N ALA A 250 12.23 4.94 -8.36
CA ALA A 250 12.73 3.56 -8.35
C ALA A 250 12.52 2.88 -6.98
N ASP A 251 12.83 3.58 -5.89
CA ASP A 251 12.66 3.07 -4.52
C ASP A 251 11.16 2.88 -4.21
N ALA A 252 10.30 3.83 -4.60
CA ALA A 252 8.86 3.73 -4.43
C ALA A 252 8.27 2.54 -5.21
N ASP A 253 8.72 2.30 -6.44
CA ASP A 253 8.30 1.15 -7.25
C ASP A 253 8.71 -0.18 -6.58
N GLU A 254 9.90 -0.25 -5.96
CA GLU A 254 10.34 -1.41 -5.19
C GLU A 254 9.44 -1.65 -3.97
N HIS A 255 9.17 -0.60 -3.18
CA HIS A 255 8.29 -0.69 -2.01
C HIS A 255 6.85 -1.07 -2.40
N ILE A 256 6.29 -0.48 -3.47
CA ILE A 256 4.96 -0.82 -3.99
C ILE A 256 4.93 -2.28 -4.44
N THR A 257 5.99 -2.76 -5.09
CA THR A 257 6.08 -4.16 -5.55
C THR A 257 6.10 -5.11 -4.35
N THR A 258 6.88 -4.81 -3.32
CA THR A 258 6.94 -5.58 -2.07
C THR A 258 5.58 -5.60 -1.37
N LEU A 259 4.92 -4.44 -1.22
CA LEU A 259 3.58 -4.34 -0.64
C LEU A 259 2.56 -5.18 -1.42
N HIS A 260 2.59 -5.15 -2.76
CA HIS A 260 1.73 -6.01 -3.58
C HIS A 260 1.99 -7.50 -3.32
N GLN A 261 3.25 -7.92 -3.21
CA GLN A 261 3.58 -9.31 -2.92
C GLN A 261 3.02 -9.75 -1.56
N ARG A 262 3.15 -8.91 -0.52
CA ARG A 262 2.58 -9.18 0.81
C ARG A 262 1.05 -9.21 0.84
N LEU A 263 0.40 -8.35 0.05
CA LEU A 263 -1.06 -8.40 -0.08
C LEU A 263 -1.52 -9.70 -0.74
N VAL A 264 -0.78 -10.19 -1.74
CA VAL A 264 -1.07 -11.49 -2.38
C VAL A 264 -0.87 -12.66 -1.39
N THR A 265 0.16 -12.63 -0.55
CA THR A 265 0.34 -13.69 0.47
C THR A 265 -0.77 -13.68 1.50
N LEU A 266 -1.26 -12.51 1.92
CA LEU A 266 -2.40 -12.37 2.84
C LEU A 266 -3.71 -12.86 2.21
N GLU A 267 -3.91 -12.61 0.91
CA GLU A 267 -5.06 -13.15 0.17
C GLU A 267 -5.01 -14.69 0.08
N ASP A 268 -3.86 -15.27 -0.26
CA ASP A 268 -3.65 -16.72 -0.26
C ASP A 268 -3.88 -17.32 1.14
N LEU A 269 -3.41 -16.65 2.19
CA LEU A 269 -3.66 -17.07 3.57
C LEU A 269 -5.16 -17.06 3.91
N HIS A 270 -5.91 -16.04 3.47
CA HIS A 270 -7.35 -16.00 3.62
C HIS A 270 -8.02 -17.19 2.92
N GLN A 271 -7.64 -17.48 1.67
CA GLN A 271 -8.17 -18.63 0.93
C GLN A 271 -7.87 -19.96 1.62
N ARG A 272 -6.66 -20.11 2.19
CA ARG A 272 -6.28 -21.29 2.99
C ARG A 272 -7.13 -21.43 4.24
N PHE A 273 -7.45 -20.35 4.96
CA PHE A 273 -8.34 -20.43 6.13
C PHE A 273 -9.78 -20.78 5.76
N VAL A 274 -10.29 -20.28 4.64
CA VAL A 274 -11.59 -20.70 4.11
C VAL A 274 -11.58 -22.20 3.79
N ALA A 275 -10.55 -22.68 3.09
CA ALA A 275 -10.39 -24.10 2.78
C ALA A 275 -10.23 -24.96 4.05
N PHE A 276 -9.49 -24.47 5.05
CA PHE A 276 -9.34 -25.11 6.35
C PHE A 276 -10.70 -25.26 7.06
N GLN A 277 -11.48 -24.19 7.16
CA GLN A 277 -12.82 -24.23 7.75
C GLN A 277 -13.73 -25.25 7.03
N MET A 278 -13.75 -25.20 5.69
CA MET A 278 -14.57 -26.12 4.88
C MET A 278 -14.13 -27.58 5.00
N SER A 279 -12.82 -27.83 5.06
CA SER A 279 -12.30 -29.19 5.22
C SER A 279 -12.58 -29.75 6.61
N PHE A 280 -12.59 -28.90 7.66
CA PHE A 280 -13.02 -29.30 9.00
C PHE A 280 -14.51 -29.66 9.04
N ASP A 281 -15.38 -28.85 8.43
CA ASP A 281 -16.82 -29.18 8.35
C ASP A 281 -17.03 -30.51 7.59
N LYS A 282 -16.29 -30.76 6.51
CA LYS A 282 -16.31 -32.05 5.79
C LYS A 282 -15.79 -33.21 6.64
N LEU A 283 -14.76 -32.99 7.47
CA LEU A 283 -14.23 -33.98 8.40
C LEU A 283 -15.31 -34.41 9.42
N LEU A 284 -16.06 -33.46 9.99
CA LEU A 284 -17.15 -33.77 10.91
C LEU A 284 -18.23 -34.64 10.26
N VAL A 285 -18.63 -34.31 9.03
CA VAL A 285 -19.61 -35.09 8.26
C VAL A 285 -19.08 -36.51 7.96
N GLU A 286 -17.81 -36.62 7.61
CA GLU A 286 -17.18 -37.91 7.31
C GLU A 286 -17.04 -38.80 8.56
N MET A 287 -16.67 -38.24 9.71
CA MET A 287 -16.64 -39.00 10.97
C MET A 287 -18.04 -39.50 11.36
N ALA A 288 -19.07 -38.68 11.17
CA ALA A 288 -20.46 -39.09 11.37
C ALA A 288 -20.86 -40.24 10.43
N ARG A 289 -20.43 -40.20 9.15
CA ARG A 289 -20.69 -41.26 8.17
C ARG A 289 -20.04 -42.59 8.58
N ARG A 290 -18.77 -42.57 9.00
CA ARG A 290 -18.06 -43.78 9.44
C ARG A 290 -18.69 -44.39 10.69
N ARG A 291 -19.12 -43.55 11.63
CA ARG A 291 -19.86 -44.01 12.81
C ARG A 291 -21.15 -44.74 12.44
N GLN A 292 -21.95 -44.18 11.53
CA GLN A 292 -23.18 -44.82 11.06
C GLN A 292 -22.92 -46.16 10.39
N TYR A 293 -21.86 -46.25 9.58
CA TYR A 293 -21.47 -47.52 8.96
C TYR A 293 -21.09 -48.57 10.01
N ARG A 294 -20.27 -48.21 11.01
CA ARG A 294 -19.89 -49.12 12.08
C ARG A 294 -21.11 -49.60 12.86
N GLU A 295 -21.96 -48.68 13.33
CA GLU A 295 -23.17 -49.02 14.08
C GLU A 295 -24.10 -49.94 13.26
N ALA A 296 -24.23 -49.70 11.95
CA ALA A 296 -25.00 -50.56 11.06
C ALA A 296 -24.37 -51.96 10.90
N ALA A 297 -23.04 -52.04 10.74
CA ALA A 297 -22.31 -53.30 10.64
C ALA A 297 -22.39 -54.12 11.94
N GLU A 298 -22.16 -53.48 13.09
CA GLU A 298 -22.29 -54.10 14.42
C GLU A 298 -23.70 -54.63 14.65
N LYS A 299 -24.73 -53.85 14.32
CA LYS A 299 -26.12 -54.28 14.45
C LYS A 299 -26.44 -55.52 13.60
N ILE A 300 -25.84 -55.63 12.41
CA ILE A 300 -25.99 -56.81 11.55
C ILE A 300 -25.27 -58.01 12.17
N VAL A 301 -24.04 -57.84 12.67
CA VAL A 301 -23.27 -58.90 13.32
C VAL A 301 -23.96 -59.39 14.59
N GLU A 302 -24.42 -58.48 15.45
CA GLU A 302 -25.18 -58.79 16.66
C GLU A 302 -26.48 -59.54 16.30
N GLY A 303 -27.22 -59.05 15.30
CA GLY A 303 -28.43 -59.72 14.81
C GLY A 303 -28.16 -61.14 14.28
N MET A 304 -27.06 -61.33 13.54
CA MET A 304 -26.65 -62.64 13.02
C MET A 304 -26.24 -63.59 14.15
N MET A 305 -25.49 -63.11 15.15
CA MET A 305 -25.11 -63.90 16.32
C MET A 305 -26.36 -64.36 17.10
N VAL A 306 -27.32 -63.46 17.35
CA VAL A 306 -28.57 -63.79 18.04
C VAL A 306 -29.40 -64.81 17.24
N GLN A 307 -29.47 -64.66 15.92
CA GLN A 307 -30.16 -65.63 15.05
C GLN A 307 -29.49 -67.01 15.08
N LEU A 308 -28.16 -67.07 14.98
CA LEU A 308 -27.40 -68.32 15.04
C LEU A 308 -27.55 -69.01 16.40
N GLU A 309 -27.55 -68.27 17.50
CA GLU A 309 -27.77 -68.81 18.84
C GLU A 309 -29.20 -69.35 19.00
N THR A 310 -30.21 -68.62 18.50
CA THR A 310 -31.60 -69.06 18.51
C THR A 310 -31.78 -70.36 17.72
N MET A 311 -31.25 -70.44 16.49
CA MET A 311 -31.33 -71.64 15.67
C MET A 311 -30.60 -72.84 16.30
N ALA A 312 -29.43 -72.61 16.90
CA ALA A 312 -28.69 -73.65 17.60
C ALA A 312 -29.47 -74.18 18.81
N GLU A 313 -30.16 -73.31 19.55
CA GLU A 313 -30.98 -73.70 20.69
C GLU A 313 -32.25 -74.45 20.27
N GLU A 314 -32.93 -74.00 19.21
CA GLU A 314 -34.09 -74.69 18.65
C GLU A 314 -33.73 -76.13 18.18
N GLU A 315 -32.64 -76.28 17.43
CA GLU A 315 -32.14 -77.59 16.98
C GLU A 315 -31.74 -78.47 18.18
N ARG A 316 -31.11 -77.88 19.20
CA ARG A 316 -30.77 -78.59 20.46
C ARG A 316 -32.03 -79.14 21.12
N LEU A 317 -33.09 -78.35 21.22
CA LEU A 317 -34.36 -78.77 21.81
C LEU A 317 -35.00 -79.91 21.00
N VAL A 318 -34.96 -79.85 19.67
CA VAL A 318 -35.47 -80.92 18.80
C VAL A 318 -34.68 -82.21 19.00
N ARG A 319 -33.34 -82.15 19.00
CA ARG A 319 -32.48 -83.33 19.24
C ARG A 319 -32.71 -83.94 20.62
N VAL A 320 -32.83 -83.12 21.66
CA VAL A 320 -33.11 -83.57 23.02
C VAL A 320 -34.47 -84.25 23.10
N ARG A 321 -35.51 -83.69 22.48
CA ARG A 321 -36.84 -84.30 22.42
C ARG A 321 -36.81 -85.64 21.68
N PHE A 322 -36.17 -85.69 20.52
CA PHE A 322 -36.03 -86.92 19.75
C PHE A 322 -35.31 -88.02 20.54
N ASN A 323 -34.20 -87.68 21.20
CA ASN A 323 -33.45 -88.63 22.01
C ASN A 323 -34.24 -89.06 23.26
N ALA A 324 -35.00 -88.16 23.89
CA ALA A 324 -35.89 -88.51 25.00
C ALA A 324 -36.99 -89.50 24.58
N ASP A 325 -37.60 -89.30 23.41
CA ASP A 325 -38.73 -90.11 22.94
C ASP A 325 -38.30 -91.47 22.34
N GLN A 326 -37.17 -91.50 21.61
CA GLN A 326 -36.75 -92.67 20.83
C GLN A 326 -35.43 -93.29 21.31
N GLY A 327 -34.59 -92.57 22.06
CA GLY A 327 -33.25 -93.03 22.44
C GLY A 327 -33.24 -94.32 23.24
N ALA A 328 -34.26 -94.58 24.07
CA ALA A 328 -34.39 -95.83 24.83
C ALA A 328 -34.58 -97.09 23.96
N HIS A 329 -34.99 -96.91 22.69
CA HIS A 329 -35.27 -97.99 21.75
C HIS A 329 -34.20 -98.14 20.66
N LEU A 330 -33.21 -97.25 20.59
CA LEU A 330 -32.10 -97.34 19.65
C LEU A 330 -30.82 -97.84 20.35
N PRO A 331 -30.17 -98.91 19.84
CA PRO A 331 -28.84 -99.29 20.31
C PRO A 331 -27.83 -98.16 20.05
N VAL A 332 -26.95 -97.90 21.03
CA VAL A 332 -25.97 -96.80 20.99
C VAL A 332 -25.05 -96.87 19.76
N ASP A 333 -24.80 -98.06 19.23
CA ASP A 333 -23.85 -98.30 18.12
C ASP A 333 -24.42 -98.00 16.72
N ILE A 334 -25.72 -97.71 16.57
CA ILE A 334 -26.33 -97.50 15.25
C ILE A 334 -26.01 -96.12 14.66
N CYS A 335 -25.80 -95.11 15.50
CA CYS A 335 -25.40 -93.76 15.08
C CYS A 335 -24.66 -93.03 16.21
N LEU A 336 -23.32 -92.98 16.10
CA LEU A 336 -22.45 -92.32 17.09
C LEU A 336 -22.68 -90.80 17.21
N CYS A 337 -23.38 -90.19 16.23
CA CYS A 337 -23.63 -88.76 16.18
C CYS A 337 -24.96 -88.34 16.82
N ILE A 338 -25.77 -89.28 17.31
CA ILE A 338 -27.15 -89.02 17.78
C ILE A 338 -27.19 -88.10 19.01
N GLU A 339 -26.14 -88.09 19.82
CA GLU A 339 -26.01 -87.26 21.03
C GLU A 339 -25.21 -85.97 20.80
N ASN A 340 -24.68 -85.75 19.59
CA ASN A 340 -23.83 -84.59 19.34
C ASN A 340 -24.64 -83.29 19.46
N PRO A 341 -24.15 -82.29 20.22
CA PRO A 341 -24.77 -80.98 20.26
C PRO A 341 -24.72 -80.32 18.87
N PRO A 342 -25.65 -79.40 18.56
CA PRO A 342 -25.59 -78.66 17.30
C PRO A 342 -24.32 -77.81 17.25
N THR A 343 -23.77 -77.67 16.04
CA THR A 343 -22.58 -76.84 15.80
C THR A 343 -22.89 -75.38 16.13
N ARG A 344 -22.03 -74.77 16.95
CA ARG A 344 -22.08 -73.33 17.25
C ARG A 344 -21.21 -72.56 16.27
N TRP A 345 -21.68 -71.39 15.88
CA TRP A 345 -21.01 -70.47 14.97
C TRP A 345 -20.71 -69.17 15.71
N GLU A 346 -19.51 -68.64 15.51
CA GLU A 346 -19.07 -67.35 16.07
C GLU A 346 -18.63 -66.45 14.91
N VAL A 347 -18.97 -65.16 15.00
CA VAL A 347 -18.68 -64.16 13.98
C VAL A 347 -17.67 -63.19 14.57
N LEU A 348 -16.49 -63.11 13.98
CA LEU A 348 -15.39 -62.27 14.45
C LEU A 348 -14.95 -61.30 13.35
N PRO A 349 -14.36 -60.14 13.71
CA PRO A 349 -13.71 -59.25 12.76
C PRO A 349 -12.67 -59.99 11.92
N TRP A 350 -12.54 -59.57 10.66
CA TRP A 350 -11.61 -60.18 9.71
C TRP A 350 -10.18 -60.11 10.26
N ASN A 351 -9.43 -61.22 10.19
CA ASN A 351 -8.04 -61.33 10.68
C ASN A 351 -7.81 -60.85 12.14
N GLY A 352 -8.84 -60.79 12.98
CA GLY A 352 -8.71 -60.26 14.34
C GLY A 352 -8.45 -58.75 14.39
N GLU A 353 -8.88 -58.01 13.37
CA GLU A 353 -8.83 -56.55 13.35
C GLU A 353 -9.53 -55.95 14.58
N VAL A 354 -8.91 -54.92 15.16
CA VAL A 354 -9.46 -54.17 16.28
C VAL A 354 -10.62 -53.32 15.77
N MET A 355 -11.72 -53.32 16.49
CA MET A 355 -12.88 -52.48 16.21
C MET A 355 -12.47 -51.00 16.18
N GLU A 356 -12.87 -50.28 15.13
CA GLU A 356 -12.50 -48.87 14.95
C GLU A 356 -13.11 -48.02 16.07
N GLU A 357 -12.29 -47.43 16.93
CA GLU A 357 -12.71 -46.42 17.91
C GLU A 357 -12.77 -45.06 17.22
N LEU A 358 -13.98 -44.49 17.03
CA LEU A 358 -14.14 -43.11 16.54
C LEU A 358 -14.51 -42.18 17.70
N PRO A 359 -14.06 -40.91 17.63
CA PRO A 359 -14.50 -39.85 18.54
C PRO A 359 -16.02 -39.75 18.68
N ASP A 360 -16.51 -39.47 19.90
CA ASP A 360 -17.92 -39.15 20.11
C ASP A 360 -18.16 -37.69 19.77
N ILE A 361 -18.84 -37.45 18.64
CA ILE A 361 -19.15 -36.11 18.15
C ILE A 361 -20.60 -35.80 18.47
N ASP A 362 -20.84 -34.68 19.14
CA ASP A 362 -22.19 -34.21 19.44
C ASP A 362 -23.00 -33.97 18.15
N TYR A 363 -24.28 -34.37 18.17
CA TYR A 363 -25.17 -34.32 17.02
C TYR A 363 -25.44 -32.89 16.51
N ASP A 364 -25.43 -31.89 17.39
CA ASP A 364 -25.60 -30.48 17.04
C ASP A 364 -24.47 -29.99 16.12
N LEU A 365 -23.22 -30.32 16.42
CA LEU A 365 -22.06 -29.97 15.59
C LEU A 365 -22.11 -30.64 14.20
N ILE A 366 -22.62 -31.86 14.12
CA ILE A 366 -22.78 -32.59 12.83
C ILE A 366 -23.87 -31.93 11.97
N VAL A 367 -24.99 -31.52 12.58
CA VAL A 367 -26.08 -30.84 11.85
C VAL A 367 -25.60 -29.50 11.31
N GLU A 368 -24.95 -28.70 12.16
CA GLU A 368 -24.41 -27.40 11.73
C GLU A 368 -23.35 -27.54 10.64
N ALA A 369 -22.47 -28.54 10.72
CA ALA A 369 -21.48 -28.83 9.67
C ALA A 369 -22.16 -29.24 8.36
N ARG A 370 -23.21 -30.06 8.42
CA ARG A 370 -23.99 -30.46 7.23
C ARG A 370 -24.68 -29.26 6.58
N GLU A 371 -25.27 -28.36 7.37
CA GLU A 371 -25.92 -27.15 6.86
C GLU A 371 -24.90 -26.23 6.17
N ARG A 372 -23.70 -26.07 6.75
CA ARG A 372 -22.61 -25.27 6.14
C ARG A 372 -22.06 -25.89 4.85
N VAL A 373 -21.90 -27.21 4.81
CA VAL A 373 -21.44 -27.92 3.60
C VAL A 373 -22.50 -27.88 2.50
N ALA A 374 -23.77 -28.13 2.83
CA ALA A 374 -24.88 -28.09 1.86
C ALA A 374 -25.11 -26.69 1.29
N GLY A 375 -24.98 -25.65 2.13
CA GLY A 375 -25.10 -24.26 1.68
C GLY A 375 -24.01 -23.81 0.69
N VAL A 376 -22.88 -24.53 0.60
CA VAL A 376 -21.80 -24.25 -0.36
C VAL A 376 -21.97 -25.05 -1.66
N GLU A 377 -22.51 -26.27 -1.59
CA GLU A 377 -22.81 -27.09 -2.77
C GLU A 377 -23.96 -26.52 -3.63
N ASP A 378 -24.94 -25.84 -3.02
CA ASP A 378 -26.02 -25.15 -3.75
C ASP A 378 -25.57 -23.84 -4.46
N VAL A 379 -24.34 -23.36 -4.23
CA VAL A 379 -23.80 -22.12 -4.82
C VAL A 379 -22.87 -22.37 -6.01
N VAL A 380 -22.43 -23.61 -6.25
CA VAL A 380 -21.65 -23.97 -7.44
C VAL A 380 -22.58 -24.63 -8.47
N PRO A 381 -23.16 -23.88 -9.44
CA PRO A 381 -23.84 -24.52 -10.56
C PRO A 381 -22.78 -25.31 -11.35
N GLY A 382 -23.04 -26.61 -11.48
CA GLY A 382 -22.08 -27.58 -11.97
C GLY A 382 -21.38 -27.18 -13.26
N ASN A 383 -20.06 -27.28 -13.23
CA ASN A 383 -19.22 -27.35 -14.42
C ASN A 383 -18.28 -28.54 -14.27
N GLU A 384 -18.82 -29.75 -14.41
CA GLU A 384 -18.03 -30.93 -14.77
C GLU A 384 -18.77 -31.71 -15.86
N SER A 385 -18.31 -31.51 -17.09
CA SER A 385 -18.42 -32.48 -18.18
C SER A 385 -17.09 -32.51 -18.88
N LEU A 386 -16.31 -33.56 -18.61
CA LEU A 386 -15.35 -34.17 -19.53
C LEU A 386 -15.38 -35.68 -19.31
#